data_AF-A0A6J0LSQ3-F1
#
_entry.id   AF-A0A6J0LSQ3-F1
#
_cell.length_a   1.000
_cell.length_b   1.000
_cell.length_c   1.000
_cell.angle_alpha   90.00
_cell.angle_beta   90.00
_cell.angle_gamma   90.00
#
_symmetry.space_group_name_H-M   'P 1'
#
loop_
_entity.id
_entity.type
_entity.pdbx_description
1 polymer ?
#
loop_
_entity_poly.entity_id
_entity_poly.type
_entity_poly.pdbx_seq_one_letter_code
_entity_poly.pdbx_strand_id
1 'polypeptide(L)'
;MAVHSSVNGDKKHWWFTQRKLVDKYIKDARSLMASGELNDVTSALHLLEAALSISPRLETALELKARSLLFLRRFKEVADMLQDYIPSLKLAANEEEASPSSSEGSSSSSSSSSRDGVKLLFDRSERDSSLKCFSVSDLTKKVMAGICKKCDQDGQWRYVVLGQACCYLGLMEDAMVLLQTGKRLASAEFRRRSICWSDDSFIPLSVSSSPTSPPRNLTEGENATHLLAHIKLLLRRRAAAIAAFDAGLFSESIRHFSKIVDGRRPAPQGFLAECYVHRAAAFKSAGRIAEAIADCNKTLALEPSCIQALETRAALLETVRCFPDSLHDLEHLKLLYNAILRDRKLPGPAWKRHNVKYREIPGRLCVLTTKTKKLKEKIANGETGNVDYYGLIGVRRGCTRSELDRAHLLLCLRYKPDRASSFIDRCEFTDLNDVDSVRDRAKMSSLLLYRLIQKGYSAVKAIIVEEAEAAEKRKRNAAAAQAPMHNFEERKPVEKSGLVKRTGFAELKSVEKTKISDSTQPKPVNSNAYQGVFCRDLAAVGNLLTRAGFNHPIPVKFEALTC
;
A
#
# COMPACT_ATOMS: atom_id res chain seq x y z
N MET A 1 -62.64 40.73 -31.37
CA MET A 1 -62.22 40.37 -30.00
C MET A 1 -61.46 39.05 -30.07
N ALA A 2 -60.13 39.11 -30.11
CA ALA A 2 -59.29 37.91 -30.00
C ALA A 2 -59.06 37.63 -28.50
N VAL A 3 -59.55 36.49 -28.03
CA VAL A 3 -59.40 36.03 -26.65
C VAL A 3 -57.98 35.48 -26.47
N HIS A 4 -57.11 36.24 -25.80
CA HIS A 4 -55.90 35.71 -25.21
C HIS A 4 -56.26 35.00 -23.89
N SER A 5 -56.42 33.67 -23.92
CA SER A 5 -56.60 32.86 -22.71
C SER A 5 -55.33 32.07 -22.35
N SER A 6 -54.69 32.52 -21.26
CA SER A 6 -53.98 31.73 -20.23
C SER A 6 -53.18 30.48 -20.64
N VAL A 7 -52.02 30.65 -21.29
CA VAL A 7 -51.00 29.57 -21.39
C VAL A 7 -50.05 29.53 -20.16
N ASN A 8 -50.09 30.55 -19.30
CA ASN A 8 -49.21 30.67 -18.12
C ASN A 8 -49.78 30.03 -16.83
N GLY A 9 -51.07 29.70 -16.77
CA GLY A 9 -51.71 29.08 -15.61
C GLY A 9 -51.34 27.61 -15.45
N ASP A 10 -51.41 26.84 -16.55
CA ASP A 10 -51.20 25.39 -16.55
C ASP A 10 -49.75 25.01 -16.26
N LYS A 11 -48.80 25.80 -16.78
CA LYS A 11 -47.37 25.63 -16.46
C LYS A 11 -47.14 25.82 -14.97
N LYS A 12 -47.66 26.91 -14.38
CA LYS A 12 -47.50 27.18 -12.93
C LYS A 12 -48.11 26.06 -12.09
N HIS A 13 -49.31 25.59 -12.44
CA HIS A 13 -49.97 24.50 -11.74
C HIS A 13 -49.16 23.19 -11.82
N TRP A 14 -48.63 22.87 -13.00
CA TRP A 14 -47.75 21.72 -13.23
C TRP A 14 -46.43 21.80 -12.42
N TRP A 15 -45.80 22.98 -12.35
CA TRP A 15 -44.61 23.19 -11.51
C TRP A 15 -44.93 23.03 -10.01
N PHE A 16 -46.08 23.51 -9.56
CA PHE A 16 -46.50 23.37 -8.16
C PHE A 16 -46.82 21.92 -7.78
N THR A 17 -47.48 21.16 -8.66
CA THR A 17 -47.77 19.73 -8.41
C THR A 17 -46.49 18.90 -8.41
N GLN A 18 -45.57 19.15 -9.35
CA GLN A 18 -44.27 18.49 -9.38
C GLN A 18 -43.42 18.82 -8.15
N ARG A 19 -43.43 20.07 -7.69
CA ARG A 19 -42.74 20.47 -6.46
C ARG A 19 -43.30 19.77 -5.22
N LYS A 20 -44.64 19.71 -5.07
CA LYS A 20 -45.29 18.96 -3.98
C LYS A 20 -44.98 17.47 -4.03
N LEU A 21 -44.89 16.89 -5.23
CA LEU A 21 -44.54 15.50 -5.43
C LEU A 21 -43.09 15.22 -5.01
N VAL A 22 -42.15 16.06 -5.44
CA VAL A 22 -40.73 15.98 -5.03
C VAL A 22 -40.58 16.14 -3.50
N ASP A 23 -41.30 17.09 -2.89
CA ASP A 23 -41.31 17.27 -1.43
C ASP A 23 -41.87 16.04 -0.70
N LYS A 24 -42.86 15.36 -1.28
CA LYS A 24 -43.39 14.10 -0.75
C LYS A 24 -42.33 12.99 -0.83
N TYR A 25 -41.70 12.80 -1.99
CA TYR A 25 -40.64 11.81 -2.17
C TYR A 25 -39.47 12.02 -1.20
N ILE A 26 -39.08 13.26 -0.92
CA ILE A 26 -38.02 13.57 0.05
C ILE A 26 -38.43 13.25 1.49
N LYS A 27 -39.70 13.48 1.85
CA LYS A 27 -40.22 13.14 3.18
C LYS A 27 -40.27 11.63 3.37
N ASP A 28 -40.80 10.91 2.39
CA ASP A 28 -40.90 9.45 2.39
C ASP A 28 -39.50 8.81 2.39
N ALA A 29 -38.54 9.36 1.63
CA ALA A 29 -37.15 8.90 1.68
C ALA A 29 -36.51 9.14 3.07
N ARG A 30 -36.81 10.27 3.74
CA ARG A 30 -36.30 10.55 5.09
C ARG A 30 -36.87 9.62 6.15
N SER A 31 -38.15 9.25 6.06
CA SER A 31 -38.75 8.30 7.01
C SER A 31 -38.16 6.90 6.81
N LEU A 32 -37.99 6.45 5.57
CA LEU A 32 -37.35 5.17 5.25
C LEU A 32 -35.87 5.12 5.70
N MET A 33 -35.11 6.20 5.52
CA MET A 33 -33.75 6.23 6.07
C MET A 33 -33.69 6.28 7.59
N ALA A 34 -34.78 6.69 8.26
CA ALA A 34 -34.81 6.74 9.71
C ALA A 34 -34.95 5.35 10.34
N SER A 35 -35.50 4.36 9.62
CA SER A 35 -35.61 2.97 10.08
C SER A 35 -34.23 2.27 10.15
N GLY A 36 -33.29 2.67 9.29
CA GLY A 36 -31.93 2.15 9.28
C GLY A 36 -31.80 0.74 8.69
N GLU A 37 -32.85 0.21 8.07
CA GLU A 37 -32.80 -1.09 7.39
C GLU A 37 -32.22 -0.96 5.97
N LEU A 38 -31.47 -1.99 5.52
CA LEU A 38 -30.85 -1.98 4.18
C LEU A 38 -31.91 -1.86 3.06
N ASN A 39 -33.01 -2.60 3.18
CA ASN A 39 -34.10 -2.61 2.18
C ASN A 39 -34.83 -1.27 2.11
N ASP A 40 -35.06 -0.64 3.27
CA ASP A 40 -35.70 0.67 3.34
C ASP A 40 -34.82 1.76 2.75
N VAL A 41 -33.49 1.71 2.99
CA VAL A 41 -32.55 2.66 2.40
C VAL A 41 -32.43 2.45 0.87
N THR A 42 -32.53 1.22 0.37
CA THR A 42 -32.62 0.99 -1.09
C THR A 42 -33.92 1.53 -1.69
N SER A 43 -35.05 1.38 -0.99
CA SER A 43 -36.33 1.95 -1.41
C SER A 43 -36.30 3.47 -1.40
N ALA A 44 -35.67 4.06 -0.38
CA ALA A 44 -35.41 5.50 -0.29
C ALA A 44 -34.56 6.00 -1.46
N LEU A 45 -33.54 5.25 -1.90
CA LEU A 45 -32.75 5.60 -3.09
C LEU A 45 -33.61 5.70 -4.34
N HIS A 46 -34.50 4.74 -4.59
CA HIS A 46 -35.39 4.78 -5.75
C HIS A 46 -36.31 6.01 -5.74
N LEU A 47 -36.85 6.36 -4.57
CA LEU A 47 -37.65 7.58 -4.40
C LEU A 47 -36.83 8.86 -4.65
N LEU A 48 -35.57 8.89 -4.19
CA LEU A 48 -34.66 10.01 -4.42
C LEU A 48 -34.26 10.14 -5.89
N GLU A 49 -34.08 9.03 -6.61
CA GLU A 49 -33.82 9.04 -8.05
C GLU A 49 -35.04 9.53 -8.85
N ALA A 50 -36.25 9.12 -8.46
CA ALA A 50 -37.49 9.66 -9.01
C ALA A 50 -37.64 11.17 -8.72
N ALA A 51 -37.21 11.64 -7.56
CA ALA A 51 -37.21 13.07 -7.24
C ALA A 51 -36.18 13.86 -8.07
N LEU A 52 -34.98 13.31 -8.25
CA LEU A 52 -33.89 13.95 -9.00
C LEU A 52 -34.13 13.96 -10.52
N SER A 53 -34.88 13.00 -11.06
CA SER A 53 -35.29 13.02 -12.48
C SER A 53 -36.24 14.20 -12.79
N ILE A 54 -37.05 14.61 -11.81
CA ILE A 54 -37.92 15.79 -11.90
C ILE A 54 -37.12 17.08 -11.62
N SER A 55 -36.25 17.06 -10.59
CA SER A 55 -35.46 18.22 -10.17
C SER A 55 -33.98 17.86 -9.95
N PRO A 56 -33.12 17.99 -10.98
CA PRO A 56 -31.73 17.50 -10.91
C PRO A 56 -30.80 18.37 -10.04
N ARG A 57 -31.19 19.60 -9.73
CA ARG A 57 -30.39 20.56 -8.95
C ARG A 57 -30.81 20.66 -7.49
N LEU A 58 -31.62 19.72 -7.01
CA LEU A 58 -32.14 19.77 -5.64
C LEU A 58 -31.10 19.27 -4.64
N GLU A 59 -30.46 20.21 -3.93
CA GLU A 59 -29.36 19.93 -3.00
C GLU A 59 -29.72 18.93 -1.91
N THR A 60 -30.89 19.06 -1.29
CA THR A 60 -31.33 18.15 -0.24
C THR A 60 -31.51 16.73 -0.76
N ALA A 61 -31.99 16.55 -2.00
CA ALA A 61 -32.16 15.22 -2.58
C ALA A 61 -30.81 14.59 -2.94
N LEU A 62 -29.86 15.38 -3.45
CA LEU A 62 -28.48 14.95 -3.71
C LEU A 62 -27.77 14.54 -2.41
N GLU A 63 -27.91 15.33 -1.35
CA GLU A 63 -27.33 15.06 -0.04
C GLU A 63 -27.86 13.74 0.55
N LEU A 64 -29.19 13.54 0.55
CA LEU A 64 -29.79 12.30 1.04
C LEU A 64 -29.38 11.10 0.16
N LYS A 65 -29.33 11.26 -1.17
CA LYS A 65 -28.86 10.20 -2.08
C LYS A 65 -27.41 9.80 -1.75
N ALA A 66 -26.53 10.78 -1.55
CA ALA A 66 -25.13 10.53 -1.21
C ALA A 66 -24.98 9.75 0.10
N ARG A 67 -25.74 10.13 1.14
CA ARG A 67 -25.74 9.43 2.43
C ARG A 67 -26.32 8.03 2.35
N SER A 68 -27.40 7.82 1.59
CA SER A 68 -27.95 6.48 1.35
C SER A 68 -26.95 5.58 0.63
N LEU A 69 -26.24 6.10 -0.39
CA LEU A 69 -25.21 5.35 -1.10
C LEU A 69 -24.02 5.00 -0.19
N LEU A 70 -23.59 5.92 0.69
CA LEU A 70 -22.58 5.63 1.71
C LEU A 70 -23.02 4.50 2.66
N PHE A 71 -24.27 4.56 3.13
CA PHE A 71 -24.82 3.54 4.03
C PHE A 71 -24.85 2.15 3.37
N LEU A 72 -25.20 2.11 2.07
CA LEU A 72 -25.21 0.89 1.26
C LEU A 72 -23.84 0.46 0.75
N ARG A 73 -22.75 1.15 1.14
CA ARG A 73 -21.37 0.90 0.69
C ARG A 73 -21.14 1.04 -0.83
N ARG A 74 -22.03 1.75 -1.53
CA ARG A 74 -21.92 2.04 -2.97
C ARG A 74 -21.03 3.27 -3.19
N PHE A 75 -19.79 3.20 -2.70
CA PHE A 75 -18.86 4.34 -2.67
C PHE A 75 -18.47 4.83 -4.07
N LYS A 76 -18.39 3.92 -5.05
CA LYS A 76 -18.06 4.24 -6.45
C LYS A 76 -19.05 5.25 -7.04
N GLU A 77 -20.34 5.04 -6.81
CA GLU A 77 -21.40 5.92 -7.30
C GLU A 77 -21.41 7.29 -6.63
N VAL A 78 -21.01 7.36 -5.36
CA VAL A 78 -20.81 8.65 -4.67
C VAL A 78 -19.66 9.43 -5.30
N ALA A 79 -18.56 8.74 -5.60
CA ALA A 79 -17.40 9.35 -6.25
C ALA A 79 -17.74 9.82 -7.67
N ASP A 80 -18.48 9.03 -8.44
CA ASP A 80 -18.89 9.39 -9.81
C ASP A 80 -19.86 10.59 -9.81
N MET A 81 -20.80 10.65 -8.86
CA MET A 81 -21.73 11.77 -8.70
C MET A 81 -21.03 13.08 -8.33
N LEU A 82 -19.92 13.02 -7.57
CA LEU A 82 -19.20 14.19 -7.04
C LEU A 82 -17.78 14.34 -7.61
N GLN A 83 -17.51 13.75 -8.78
CA GLN A 83 -16.17 13.67 -9.37
C GLN A 83 -15.45 15.01 -9.49
N ASP A 84 -16.19 16.10 -9.74
CA ASP A 84 -15.64 17.46 -9.93
C ASP A 84 -14.94 18.02 -8.68
N TYR A 85 -15.27 17.46 -7.50
CA TYR A 85 -14.69 17.87 -6.23
C TYR A 85 -13.43 17.08 -5.86
N ILE A 86 -13.10 16.01 -6.60
CA ILE A 86 -11.93 15.17 -6.34
C ILE A 86 -10.66 15.94 -6.75
N PRO A 87 -9.76 16.27 -5.80
CA PRO A 87 -8.58 17.09 -6.09
C PRO A 87 -7.65 16.49 -7.16
N SER A 88 -7.49 15.16 -7.15
CA SER A 88 -6.61 14.44 -8.08
C SER A 88 -7.10 14.46 -9.53
N LEU A 89 -8.41 14.34 -9.76
CA LEU A 89 -9.00 14.47 -11.10
C LEU A 89 -8.85 15.88 -11.66
N LYS A 90 -9.02 16.90 -10.81
CA LYS A 90 -8.87 18.30 -11.21
C LYS A 90 -7.43 18.66 -11.62
N LEU A 91 -6.43 18.01 -11.02
CA LEU A 91 -5.02 18.21 -11.39
C LEU A 91 -4.67 17.48 -12.69
N ALA A 92 -5.16 16.26 -12.90
CA ALA A 92 -4.91 15.50 -14.13
C ALA A 92 -5.50 16.19 -15.38
N ALA A 93 -6.70 16.78 -15.29
CA ALA A 93 -7.31 17.53 -16.38
C ALA A 93 -6.48 18.77 -16.80
N ASN A 94 -5.77 19.39 -15.86
CA ASN A 94 -4.92 20.55 -16.14
C ASN A 94 -3.56 20.16 -16.75
N GLU A 95 -3.06 18.94 -16.51
CA GLU A 95 -1.82 18.44 -17.15
C GLU A 95 -2.04 18.05 -18.62
N GLU A 96 -3.25 17.67 -19.02
CA GLU A 96 -3.57 17.33 -20.41
C GLU A 96 -3.77 18.57 -21.31
N GLU A 97 -4.21 19.71 -20.73
CA GLU A 97 -4.36 21.00 -21.43
C GLU A 97 -3.03 21.74 -21.62
N ALA A 98 -1.98 21.39 -20.86
CA ALA A 98 -0.66 22.00 -20.98
C ALA A 98 0.21 21.21 -22.00
N SER A 99 -0.01 21.44 -23.29
CA SER A 99 0.95 21.03 -24.31
C SER A 99 2.15 22.01 -24.39
N PRO A 100 3.39 21.52 -24.57
CA PRO A 100 4.59 22.33 -24.46
C PRO A 100 4.97 22.96 -25.82
N SER A 101 5.32 24.24 -25.81
CA SER A 101 6.15 24.84 -26.84
C SER A 101 7.64 24.72 -26.44
N SER A 102 8.45 24.30 -27.43
CA SER A 102 9.92 24.24 -27.50
C SER A 102 10.63 25.46 -26.87
N SER A 103 11.85 25.43 -26.32
CA SER A 103 13.04 24.58 -26.54
C SER A 103 14.13 24.85 -25.48
N GLU A 104 14.99 23.85 -25.29
CA GLU A 104 16.42 23.88 -24.91
C GLU A 104 16.88 24.12 -23.46
N GLY A 105 17.72 23.18 -22.99
CA GLY A 105 18.92 23.51 -22.21
C GLY A 105 19.00 23.06 -20.74
N SER A 106 19.63 21.90 -20.54
CA SER A 106 20.56 21.61 -19.42
C SER A 106 20.07 20.90 -18.15
N SER A 107 20.89 19.89 -17.84
CA SER A 107 21.01 18.91 -16.76
C SER A 107 20.75 19.30 -15.28
N SER A 108 20.33 18.25 -14.57
CA SER A 108 20.71 17.83 -13.20
C SER A 108 19.88 18.29 -11.99
N SER A 109 19.29 17.28 -11.36
CA SER A 109 19.12 17.06 -9.90
C SER A 109 18.27 18.00 -9.04
N SER A 110 17.50 17.31 -8.18
CA SER A 110 16.98 17.70 -6.86
C SER A 110 15.50 18.09 -6.75
N SER A 111 14.81 17.24 -5.97
CA SER A 111 13.76 17.53 -4.99
C SER A 111 13.16 18.94 -4.96
N SER A 112 11.83 19.04 -5.03
CA SER A 112 11.11 20.16 -4.43
C SER A 112 9.91 19.69 -3.61
N SER A 113 10.16 19.65 -2.31
CA SER A 113 9.19 19.65 -1.24
C SER A 113 8.27 20.87 -1.28
N SER A 114 7.07 20.66 -0.77
CA SER A 114 6.08 21.65 -0.36
C SER A 114 6.66 22.89 0.34
N ARG A 115 6.15 24.07 -0.03
CA ARG A 115 5.94 25.27 0.81
C ARG A 115 5.08 26.24 -0.01
N ASP A 116 3.85 26.48 0.43
CA ASP A 116 3.42 27.70 1.11
C ASP A 116 3.52 28.96 0.25
N GLY A 117 2.36 29.52 -0.10
CA GLY A 117 2.20 30.75 -0.85
C GLY A 117 0.82 31.33 -0.62
N VAL A 118 0.65 31.87 0.59
CA VAL A 118 -0.47 32.69 1.04
C VAL A 118 -0.73 33.81 0.01
N LYS A 119 -1.90 33.82 -0.63
CA LYS A 119 -2.37 35.00 -1.38
C LYS A 119 -2.81 36.07 -0.38
N LEU A 120 -1.83 36.84 0.10
CA LEU A 120 -2.06 38.10 0.79
C LEU A 120 -2.59 39.13 -0.20
N LEU A 121 -3.74 39.68 0.18
CA LEU A 121 -4.17 41.08 0.05
C LEU A 121 -3.41 41.94 -0.99
N PHE A 122 -4.10 42.31 -2.06
CA PHE A 122 -3.69 43.42 -2.90
C PHE A 122 -3.99 44.75 -2.18
N ASP A 123 -2.93 45.56 -2.16
CA ASP A 123 -2.75 46.84 -1.51
C ASP A 123 -3.65 47.94 -2.12
N ARG A 124 -3.90 48.95 -1.30
CA ARG A 124 -4.87 50.03 -1.48
C ARG A 124 -4.12 51.36 -1.62
N SER A 125 -4.23 52.00 -2.78
CA SER A 125 -4.06 53.45 -3.00
C SER A 125 -4.84 53.77 -4.29
N GLU A 126 -5.79 54.70 -4.37
CA GLU A 126 -5.68 56.14 -4.06
C GLU A 126 -6.99 56.74 -3.48
N ARG A 127 -6.85 57.86 -2.76
CA ARG A 127 -7.90 58.88 -2.49
C ARG A 127 -8.03 59.75 -3.76
N ASP A 128 -9.13 60.36 -4.19
CA ASP A 128 -10.21 61.03 -3.46
C ASP A 128 -11.39 61.38 -4.42
N SER A 129 -12.49 61.81 -3.82
CA SER A 129 -13.56 62.68 -4.38
C SER A 129 -14.83 62.10 -5.07
N SER A 130 -15.94 62.51 -4.46
CA SER A 130 -17.27 62.77 -5.02
C SER A 130 -18.25 61.60 -5.21
N LEU A 131 -19.21 61.56 -4.28
CA LEU A 131 -20.63 61.19 -4.42
C LEU A 131 -21.03 60.60 -5.77
N LYS A 132 -21.19 59.27 -5.85
CA LYS A 132 -21.83 58.62 -7.00
C LYS A 132 -22.84 57.58 -6.52
N CYS A 133 -24.05 57.72 -7.05
CA CYS A 133 -25.20 56.84 -6.93
C CYS A 133 -24.82 55.37 -6.92
N PHE A 134 -25.56 54.56 -6.13
CA PHE A 134 -25.52 53.11 -6.17
C PHE A 134 -25.52 52.61 -7.62
N SER A 135 -24.36 52.18 -8.11
CA SER A 135 -24.30 51.53 -9.42
C SER A 135 -25.02 50.20 -9.29
N VAL A 136 -25.88 49.87 -10.25
CA VAL A 136 -26.49 48.54 -10.38
C VAL A 136 -25.42 47.45 -10.36
N SER A 137 -24.19 47.77 -10.76
CA SER A 137 -23.03 46.87 -10.67
C SER A 137 -22.53 46.59 -9.24
N ASP A 138 -22.69 47.50 -8.29
CA ASP A 138 -22.35 47.28 -6.88
C ASP A 138 -23.48 46.58 -6.12
N LEU A 139 -24.73 46.82 -6.53
CA LEU A 139 -25.86 46.03 -6.06
C LEU A 139 -25.79 44.60 -6.60
N THR A 140 -25.44 44.40 -7.88
CA THR A 140 -25.22 43.05 -8.42
C THR A 140 -23.99 42.40 -7.82
N LYS A 141 -22.90 43.13 -7.51
CA LYS A 141 -21.78 42.55 -6.74
C LYS A 141 -22.18 42.18 -5.30
N LYS A 142 -22.99 42.98 -4.60
CA LYS A 142 -23.51 42.64 -3.26
C LYS A 142 -24.52 41.50 -3.29
N VAL A 143 -25.38 41.43 -4.30
CA VAL A 143 -26.36 40.36 -4.51
C VAL A 143 -25.66 39.07 -4.95
N MET A 144 -24.69 39.16 -5.86
CA MET A 144 -23.83 38.03 -6.25
C MET A 144 -22.95 37.58 -5.10
N ALA A 145 -22.43 38.47 -4.26
CA ALA A 145 -21.75 38.11 -3.02
C ALA A 145 -22.72 37.49 -1.99
N GLY A 146 -23.99 37.90 -1.97
CA GLY A 146 -25.04 37.29 -1.14
C GLY A 146 -25.50 35.91 -1.62
N ILE A 147 -25.53 35.69 -2.94
CA ILE A 147 -25.86 34.41 -3.59
C ILE A 147 -24.66 33.45 -3.52
N CYS A 148 -23.43 33.96 -3.70
CA CYS A 148 -22.19 33.20 -3.53
C CYS A 148 -21.97 32.80 -2.06
N LYS A 149 -22.38 33.63 -1.09
CA LYS A 149 -22.43 33.27 0.34
C LYS A 149 -23.45 32.17 0.67
N LYS A 150 -24.50 31.97 -0.14
CA LYS A 150 -25.42 30.82 -0.03
C LYS A 150 -24.82 29.54 -0.66
N CYS A 151 -24.08 29.65 -1.77
CA CYS A 151 -23.37 28.49 -2.35
C CYS A 151 -22.31 27.89 -1.39
N ASP A 152 -21.73 28.70 -0.50
CA ASP A 152 -20.81 28.20 0.53
C ASP A 152 -21.50 27.39 1.66
N GLN A 153 -22.82 27.50 1.81
CA GLN A 153 -23.60 26.75 2.82
C GLN A 153 -23.89 25.32 2.35
N ASP A 154 -24.11 25.11 1.05
CA ASP A 154 -24.59 23.84 0.48
C ASP A 154 -23.48 22.87 0.05
N GLY A 155 -22.20 23.28 0.14
CA GLY A 155 -21.06 22.46 -0.28
C GLY A 155 -20.42 21.59 0.80
N GLN A 156 -20.68 21.85 2.09
CA GLN A 156 -19.93 21.21 3.19
C GLN A 156 -20.13 19.70 3.24
N TRP A 157 -21.38 19.23 3.11
CA TRP A 157 -21.70 17.80 3.15
C TRP A 157 -21.01 17.05 2.01
N ARG A 158 -20.83 17.67 0.83
CA ARG A 158 -20.15 17.06 -0.32
C ARG A 158 -18.73 16.67 0.04
N TYR A 159 -17.97 17.56 0.69
CA TYR A 159 -16.59 17.27 1.10
C TYR A 159 -16.51 16.17 2.15
N VAL A 160 -17.44 16.13 3.11
CA VAL A 160 -17.44 15.11 4.17
C VAL A 160 -17.84 13.74 3.61
N VAL A 161 -18.94 13.69 2.85
CA VAL A 161 -19.47 12.45 2.25
C VAL A 161 -18.51 11.91 1.19
N LEU A 162 -18.01 12.76 0.29
CA LEU A 162 -16.99 12.36 -0.68
C LEU A 162 -15.69 11.96 0.00
N GLY A 163 -15.26 12.67 1.04
CA GLY A 163 -14.07 12.31 1.80
C GLY A 163 -14.18 10.93 2.47
N GLN A 164 -15.36 10.58 2.99
CA GLN A 164 -15.64 9.24 3.50
C GLN A 164 -15.61 8.19 2.38
N ALA A 165 -16.30 8.45 1.26
CA ALA A 165 -16.31 7.55 0.10
C ALA A 165 -14.89 7.31 -0.45
N CYS A 166 -14.12 8.38 -0.70
CA CYS A 166 -12.74 8.31 -1.15
C CYS A 166 -11.85 7.51 -0.19
N CYS A 167 -12.09 7.59 1.12
CA CYS A 167 -11.36 6.77 2.08
C CYS A 167 -11.59 5.28 1.80
N TYR A 168 -12.85 4.83 1.77
CA TYR A 168 -13.17 3.42 1.52
C TYR A 168 -12.73 2.92 0.14
N LEU A 169 -12.62 3.82 -0.82
CA LEU A 169 -12.11 3.53 -2.15
C LEU A 169 -10.57 3.42 -2.22
N GLY A 170 -9.87 3.76 -1.14
CA GLY A 170 -8.41 3.72 -1.05
C GLY A 170 -7.69 5.00 -1.46
N LEU A 171 -8.42 6.04 -1.88
CA LEU A 171 -7.88 7.37 -2.19
C LEU A 171 -7.61 8.17 -0.90
N MET A 172 -6.67 7.69 -0.09
CA MET A 172 -6.44 8.22 1.25
C MET A 172 -6.02 9.69 1.26
N GLU A 173 -5.20 10.14 0.29
CA GLU A 173 -4.73 11.51 0.18
C GLU A 173 -5.87 12.47 -0.14
N ASP A 174 -6.68 12.12 -1.14
CA ASP A 174 -7.84 12.91 -1.54
C ASP A 174 -8.87 12.95 -0.40
N ALA A 175 -9.11 11.81 0.25
CA ALA A 175 -9.95 11.71 1.44
C ALA A 175 -9.47 12.63 2.58
N MET A 176 -8.15 12.70 2.83
CA MET A 176 -7.59 13.57 3.85
C MET A 176 -7.88 15.04 3.55
N VAL A 177 -7.66 15.46 2.30
CA VAL A 177 -7.87 16.84 1.87
C VAL A 177 -9.35 17.21 1.97
N LEU A 178 -10.24 16.35 1.47
CA LEU A 178 -11.70 16.54 1.48
C LEU A 178 -12.27 16.59 2.91
N LEU A 179 -11.87 15.67 3.79
CA LEU A 179 -12.32 15.71 5.19
C LEU A 179 -11.77 16.94 5.93
N GLN A 180 -10.55 17.38 5.60
CA GLN A 180 -9.96 18.59 6.18
C GLN A 180 -10.61 19.87 5.64
N THR A 181 -11.03 19.93 4.38
CA THR A 181 -11.83 21.05 3.84
C THR A 181 -13.21 21.05 4.48
N GLY A 182 -13.89 19.91 4.55
CA GLY A 182 -15.18 19.75 5.23
C GLY A 182 -15.14 20.24 6.68
N LYS A 183 -14.12 19.83 7.46
CA LYS A 183 -13.92 20.31 8.84
C LYS A 183 -13.74 21.83 8.91
N ARG A 184 -12.92 22.42 8.02
CA ARG A 184 -12.70 23.88 8.00
C ARG A 184 -13.97 24.65 7.68
N LEU A 185 -14.77 24.17 6.72
CA LEU A 185 -16.05 24.77 6.36
C LEU A 185 -17.06 24.67 7.51
N ALA A 186 -17.13 23.51 8.17
CA ALA A 186 -17.96 23.32 9.37
C ALA A 186 -17.60 24.31 10.49
N SER A 187 -16.32 24.46 10.79
CA SER A 187 -15.86 25.41 11.82
C SER A 187 -16.08 26.88 11.41
N ALA A 188 -16.02 27.19 10.12
CA ALA A 188 -16.35 28.53 9.62
C ALA A 188 -17.86 28.80 9.71
N GLU A 189 -18.70 27.82 9.41
CA GLU A 189 -20.15 27.91 9.58
C GLU A 189 -20.54 28.07 11.04
N PHE A 190 -19.97 27.27 11.95
CA PHE A 190 -20.21 27.39 13.38
C PHE A 190 -19.88 28.79 13.89
N ARG A 191 -18.73 29.36 13.49
CA ARG A 191 -18.35 30.74 13.83
C ARG A 191 -19.34 31.76 13.27
N ARG A 192 -19.77 31.63 12.01
CA ARG A 192 -20.76 32.53 11.41
C ARG A 192 -22.10 32.47 12.16
N ARG A 193 -22.58 31.26 12.50
CA ARG A 193 -23.81 31.09 13.28
C ARG A 193 -23.65 31.71 14.67
N SER A 194 -22.55 31.47 15.36
CA SER A 194 -22.27 32.06 16.68
C SER A 194 -22.19 33.60 16.65
N ILE A 195 -21.70 34.21 15.57
CA ILE A 195 -21.59 35.68 15.42
C ILE A 195 -22.95 36.30 15.01
N CYS A 196 -23.82 35.55 14.33
CA CYS A 196 -25.16 36.03 13.95
C CYS A 196 -26.20 35.94 15.08
N TRP A 197 -25.82 35.48 16.27
CA TRP A 197 -26.69 35.52 17.45
C TRP A 197 -26.49 36.88 18.10
N SER A 198 -27.55 37.68 18.17
CA SER A 198 -27.57 38.85 19.05
C SER A 198 -27.58 38.37 20.50
N ASP A 199 -26.92 39.11 21.40
CA ASP A 199 -26.88 38.83 22.84
C ASP A 199 -28.29 38.76 23.49
N ASP A 200 -29.33 39.22 22.79
CA ASP A 200 -30.73 39.17 23.25
C ASP A 200 -31.47 37.87 22.89
N SER A 201 -30.85 36.93 22.18
CA SER A 201 -31.44 35.61 21.88
C SER A 201 -31.04 34.56 22.93
N PHE A 202 -31.20 34.89 24.21
CA PHE A 202 -31.19 33.88 25.27
C PHE A 202 -32.45 33.01 25.13
N ILE A 203 -32.35 31.92 24.39
CA ILE A 203 -33.21 30.77 24.67
C ILE A 203 -32.68 30.21 26.00
N PRO A 204 -33.47 30.21 27.09
CA PRO A 204 -33.04 29.54 28.30
C PRO A 204 -32.86 28.07 27.94
N LEU A 205 -31.66 27.53 28.19
CA LEU A 205 -31.49 26.10 28.38
C LEU A 205 -32.21 25.71 29.68
N SER A 206 -33.55 25.80 29.67
CA SER A 206 -34.37 25.15 30.67
C SER A 206 -34.22 23.66 30.43
N VAL A 207 -33.57 23.03 31.39
CA VAL A 207 -33.62 21.59 31.65
C VAL A 207 -35.10 21.19 31.74
N SER A 208 -35.69 20.85 30.60
CA SER A 208 -36.97 20.16 30.51
C SER A 208 -36.69 18.82 29.85
N SER A 209 -36.67 17.81 30.70
CA SER A 209 -36.80 16.40 30.35
C SER A 209 -37.98 16.18 29.40
N SER A 210 -37.71 16.04 28.11
CA SER A 210 -38.63 15.46 27.12
C SER A 210 -37.82 14.70 26.05
N PRO A 211 -38.00 13.38 25.89
CA PRO A 211 -37.16 12.55 25.04
C PRO A 211 -37.72 12.48 23.61
N THR A 212 -37.70 13.58 22.85
CA THR A 212 -38.17 13.55 21.45
C THR A 212 -37.52 14.66 20.62
N SER A 213 -36.20 14.63 20.52
CA SER A 213 -35.47 15.24 19.41
C SER A 213 -34.32 14.30 19.03
N PRO A 214 -34.16 13.90 17.76
CA PRO A 214 -33.14 12.91 17.41
C PRO A 214 -31.75 13.51 17.63
N PRO A 215 -30.79 12.74 18.19
CA PRO A 215 -29.41 13.16 18.28
C PRO A 215 -28.78 12.96 16.90
N ARG A 216 -28.98 13.88 15.96
CA ARG A 216 -28.44 13.73 14.60
C ARG A 216 -27.74 15.02 14.21
N ASN A 217 -26.41 15.03 14.38
CA ASN A 217 -25.38 15.81 13.66
C ASN A 217 -24.01 15.78 14.37
N LEU A 218 -23.96 15.52 15.68
CA LEU A 218 -22.70 15.40 16.44
C LEU A 218 -21.92 14.12 16.08
N THR A 219 -22.63 13.00 15.96
CA THR A 219 -22.05 11.67 15.67
C THR A 219 -21.34 11.61 14.32
N GLU A 220 -21.86 12.28 13.30
CA GLU A 220 -21.29 12.28 11.94
C GLU A 220 -20.01 13.12 11.87
N GLY A 221 -19.98 14.24 12.60
CA GLY A 221 -18.79 15.08 12.76
C GLY A 221 -17.67 14.38 13.54
N GLU A 222 -18.01 13.70 14.64
CA GLU A 222 -17.06 12.91 15.42
C GLU A 222 -16.47 11.76 14.59
N ASN A 223 -17.30 11.01 13.88
CA ASN A 223 -16.85 9.94 12.98
C ASN A 223 -15.91 10.45 11.89
N ALA A 224 -16.23 11.59 11.25
CA ALA A 224 -15.37 12.21 10.25
C ALA A 224 -14.01 12.66 10.83
N THR A 225 -13.98 13.15 12.08
CA THR A 225 -12.72 13.53 12.74
C THR A 225 -11.86 12.34 13.14
N HIS A 226 -12.46 11.26 13.65
CA HIS A 226 -11.76 10.02 13.94
C HIS A 226 -11.19 9.38 12.66
N LEU A 227 -11.98 9.36 11.59
CA LEU A 227 -11.55 8.90 10.28
C LEU A 227 -10.38 9.73 9.75
N LEU A 228 -10.47 11.07 9.81
CA LEU A 228 -9.39 11.97 9.40
C LEU A 228 -8.10 11.73 10.21
N ALA A 229 -8.20 11.51 11.52
CA ALA A 229 -7.04 11.19 12.36
C ALA A 229 -6.41 9.84 11.96
N HIS A 230 -7.24 8.84 11.65
CA HIS A 230 -6.78 7.53 11.18
C HIS A 230 -6.08 7.62 9.83
N ILE A 231 -6.68 8.32 8.85
CA ILE A 231 -6.09 8.57 7.53
C ILE A 231 -4.72 9.25 7.66
N LYS A 232 -4.63 10.28 8.50
CA LYS A 232 -3.35 10.98 8.76
C LYS A 232 -2.29 10.06 9.35
N LEU A 233 -2.66 9.16 10.25
CA LEU A 233 -1.74 8.18 10.83
C LEU A 233 -1.19 7.24 9.76
N LEU A 234 -2.07 6.67 8.93
CA LEU A 234 -1.69 5.74 7.85
C LEU A 234 -0.79 6.42 6.82
N LEU A 235 -1.16 7.62 6.37
CA LEU A 235 -0.38 8.36 5.38
C LEU A 235 0.99 8.80 5.89
N ARG A 236 1.10 9.27 7.14
CA ARG A 236 2.40 9.59 7.76
C ARG A 236 3.30 8.36 7.82
N ARG A 237 2.73 7.20 8.16
CA ARG A 237 3.48 5.96 8.27
C ARG A 237 3.91 5.43 6.90
N ARG A 238 3.06 5.55 5.88
CA ARG A 238 3.39 5.23 4.49
C ARG A 238 4.51 6.14 3.97
N ALA A 239 4.41 7.45 4.20
CA ALA A 239 5.45 8.40 3.82
C ALA A 239 6.81 8.09 4.49
N ALA A 240 6.80 7.75 5.79
CA ALA A 240 8.01 7.31 6.49
C ALA A 240 8.59 6.01 5.89
N ALA A 241 7.73 5.07 5.49
CA ALA A 241 8.15 3.81 4.88
C ALA A 241 8.81 4.02 3.50
N ILE A 242 8.25 4.91 2.68
CA ILE A 242 8.79 5.29 1.37
C ILE A 242 10.11 6.03 1.54
N ALA A 243 10.17 7.03 2.44
CA ALA A 243 11.41 7.74 2.73
C ALA A 243 12.53 6.81 3.22
N ALA A 244 12.21 5.81 4.06
CA ALA A 244 13.17 4.79 4.49
C ALA A 244 13.63 3.88 3.32
N PHE A 245 12.73 3.57 2.39
CA PHE A 245 13.07 2.81 1.18
C PHE A 245 14.03 3.58 0.28
N ASP A 246 13.73 4.87 0.03
CA ASP A 246 14.55 5.76 -0.79
C ASP A 246 15.93 5.99 -0.16
N ALA A 247 16.01 6.00 1.17
CA ALA A 247 17.27 6.06 1.92
C ALA A 247 18.06 4.73 1.95
N GLY A 248 17.56 3.66 1.32
CA GLY A 248 18.20 2.33 1.33
C GLY A 248 18.04 1.54 2.63
N LEU A 249 17.27 2.05 3.59
CA LEU A 249 16.99 1.39 4.87
C LEU A 249 15.80 0.42 4.74
N PHE A 250 16.03 -0.67 3.99
CA PHE A 250 14.95 -1.60 3.61
C PHE A 250 14.27 -2.28 4.80
N SER A 251 15.00 -2.60 5.88
CA SER A 251 14.44 -3.19 7.09
C SER A 251 13.45 -2.26 7.80
N GLU A 252 13.77 -0.98 7.89
CA GLU A 252 12.90 0.05 8.47
C GLU A 252 11.67 0.29 7.59
N SER A 253 11.84 0.32 6.28
CA SER A 253 10.72 0.39 5.33
C SER A 253 9.75 -0.78 5.55
N ILE A 254 10.25 -2.02 5.59
CA ILE A 254 9.46 -3.22 5.88
C ILE A 254 8.76 -3.10 7.23
N ARG A 255 9.42 -2.57 8.25
CA ARG A 255 8.84 -2.38 9.58
C ARG A 255 7.67 -1.41 9.55
N HIS A 256 7.81 -0.27 8.87
CA HIS A 256 6.75 0.72 8.76
C HIS A 256 5.53 0.18 7.99
N PHE A 257 5.75 -0.50 6.86
CA PHE A 257 4.66 -1.14 6.11
C PHE A 257 4.01 -2.28 6.87
N SER A 258 4.79 -3.12 7.57
CA SER A 258 4.23 -4.19 8.41
C SER A 258 3.30 -3.63 9.48
N LYS A 259 3.65 -2.51 10.11
CA LYS A 259 2.74 -1.89 11.09
C LYS A 259 1.48 -1.27 10.47
N ILE A 260 1.42 -1.07 9.15
CA ILE A 260 0.19 -0.67 8.44
C ILE A 260 -0.67 -1.90 8.21
N VAL A 261 -0.13 -2.93 7.55
CA VAL A 261 -0.90 -4.11 7.12
C VAL A 261 -1.21 -5.10 8.26
N ASP A 262 -0.38 -5.11 9.30
CA ASP A 262 -0.60 -5.87 10.54
C ASP A 262 -1.19 -4.99 11.67
N GLY A 263 -1.67 -3.79 11.32
CA GLY A 263 -2.38 -2.91 12.24
C GLY A 263 -3.71 -3.51 12.71
N ARG A 264 -4.15 -3.11 13.92
CA ARG A 264 -5.45 -3.52 14.47
C ARG A 264 -6.65 -2.85 13.79
N ARG A 265 -6.43 -1.68 13.18
CA ARG A 265 -7.48 -0.94 12.50
C ARG A 265 -7.53 -1.38 11.04
N PRO A 266 -8.72 -1.76 10.53
CA PRO A 266 -8.88 -2.09 9.13
C PRO A 266 -8.47 -0.92 8.24
N ALA A 267 -8.03 -1.25 7.03
CA ALA A 267 -7.71 -0.25 6.01
C ALA A 267 -8.36 -0.62 4.67
N PRO A 268 -8.63 0.38 3.82
CA PRO A 268 -9.23 0.17 2.50
C PRO A 268 -8.43 -0.78 1.61
N GLN A 269 -9.12 -1.61 0.84
CA GLN A 269 -8.55 -2.58 -0.10
C GLN A 269 -7.46 -1.98 -1.03
N GLY A 270 -7.78 -0.90 -1.74
CA GLY A 270 -6.83 -0.28 -2.69
C GLY A 270 -5.55 0.22 -2.00
N PHE A 271 -5.70 0.83 -0.82
CA PHE A 271 -4.57 1.32 -0.04
C PHE A 271 -3.68 0.20 0.49
N LEU A 272 -4.28 -0.91 0.95
CA LEU A 272 -3.52 -2.08 1.39
C LEU A 272 -2.77 -2.74 0.23
N ALA A 273 -3.40 -2.84 -0.95
CA ALA A 273 -2.77 -3.36 -2.15
C ALA A 273 -1.49 -2.56 -2.49
N GLU A 274 -1.54 -1.23 -2.51
CA GLU A 274 -0.36 -0.38 -2.70
C GLU A 274 0.71 -0.62 -1.64
N CYS A 275 0.32 -0.71 -0.35
CA CYS A 275 1.25 -0.95 0.74
C CYS A 275 1.96 -2.31 0.60
N TYR A 276 1.26 -3.36 0.16
CA TYR A 276 1.87 -4.67 -0.10
C TYR A 276 2.88 -4.61 -1.25
N VAL A 277 2.58 -3.89 -2.34
CA VAL A 277 3.53 -3.73 -3.46
C VAL A 277 4.80 -3.01 -3.01
N HIS A 278 4.68 -1.91 -2.27
CA HIS A 278 5.85 -1.22 -1.76
C HIS A 278 6.65 -2.06 -0.75
N ARG A 279 5.96 -2.83 0.12
CA ARG A 279 6.64 -3.75 1.03
C ARG A 279 7.33 -4.89 0.27
N ALA A 280 6.73 -5.39 -0.80
CA ALA A 280 7.35 -6.38 -1.68
C ALA A 280 8.63 -5.83 -2.35
N ALA A 281 8.61 -4.57 -2.79
CA ALA A 281 9.82 -3.90 -3.30
C ALA A 281 10.91 -3.80 -2.22
N ALA A 282 10.55 -3.44 -0.97
CA ALA A 282 11.49 -3.41 0.15
C ALA A 282 12.06 -4.81 0.48
N PHE A 283 11.22 -5.86 0.45
CA PHE A 283 11.67 -7.24 0.63
C PHE A 283 12.60 -7.70 -0.50
N LYS A 284 12.30 -7.33 -1.75
CA LYS A 284 13.16 -7.58 -2.91
C LYS A 284 14.55 -6.99 -2.70
N SER A 285 14.61 -5.70 -2.35
CA SER A 285 15.87 -5.01 -2.10
C SER A 285 16.63 -5.55 -0.88
N ALA A 286 15.92 -6.12 0.10
CA ALA A 286 16.51 -6.82 1.24
C ALA A 286 16.92 -8.28 0.94
N GLY A 287 16.73 -8.77 -0.30
CA GLY A 287 17.05 -10.16 -0.68
C GLY A 287 16.08 -11.22 -0.15
N ARG A 288 14.93 -10.83 0.40
CA ARG A 288 13.91 -11.74 0.97
C ARG A 288 12.86 -12.09 -0.09
N ILE A 289 13.24 -12.91 -1.05
CA ILE A 289 12.47 -13.15 -2.28
C ILE A 289 11.12 -13.84 -2.02
N ALA A 290 11.06 -14.91 -1.23
CA ALA A 290 9.80 -15.60 -0.91
C ALA A 290 8.76 -14.66 -0.27
N GLU A 291 9.21 -13.72 0.56
CA GLU A 291 8.32 -12.77 1.23
C GLU A 291 7.81 -11.70 0.28
N ALA A 292 8.67 -11.24 -0.64
CA ALA A 292 8.27 -10.34 -1.70
C ALA A 292 7.21 -10.97 -2.61
N ILE A 293 7.39 -12.25 -3.00
CA ILE A 293 6.39 -13.00 -3.79
C ILE A 293 5.07 -13.13 -3.03
N ALA A 294 5.11 -13.41 -1.72
CA ALA A 294 3.91 -13.53 -0.92
C ALA A 294 3.10 -12.22 -0.84
N ASP A 295 3.76 -11.07 -0.75
CA ASP A 295 3.07 -9.77 -0.76
C ASP A 295 2.54 -9.39 -2.15
N CYS A 296 3.24 -9.76 -3.23
CA CYS A 296 2.69 -9.67 -4.58
C CYS A 296 1.43 -10.55 -4.73
N ASN A 297 1.44 -11.77 -4.19
CA ASN A 297 0.28 -12.66 -4.20
C ASN A 297 -0.93 -12.06 -3.47
N LYS A 298 -0.71 -11.46 -2.29
CA LYS A 298 -1.77 -10.74 -1.57
C LYS A 298 -2.30 -9.56 -2.38
N THR A 299 -1.41 -8.80 -3.01
CA THR A 299 -1.82 -7.68 -3.87
C THR A 299 -2.69 -8.17 -5.02
N LEU A 300 -2.30 -9.24 -5.73
CA LEU A 300 -3.07 -9.78 -6.85
C LEU A 300 -4.36 -10.49 -6.43
N ALA A 301 -4.42 -10.96 -5.18
CA ALA A 301 -5.66 -11.40 -4.56
C ALA A 301 -6.60 -10.23 -4.23
N LEU A 302 -6.09 -9.04 -3.90
CA LEU A 302 -6.93 -7.84 -3.75
C LEU A 302 -7.28 -7.21 -5.10
N GLU A 303 -6.30 -7.08 -6.00
CA GLU A 303 -6.40 -6.40 -7.28
C GLU A 303 -5.70 -7.20 -8.40
N PRO A 304 -6.44 -8.04 -9.14
CA PRO A 304 -5.87 -8.82 -10.25
C PRO A 304 -5.19 -7.98 -11.32
N SER A 305 -5.73 -6.79 -11.60
CA SER A 305 -5.26 -5.87 -12.63
C SER A 305 -4.11 -4.96 -12.17
N CYS A 306 -3.49 -5.23 -11.01
CA CYS A 306 -2.36 -4.46 -10.53
C CYS A 306 -1.10 -4.72 -11.38
N ILE A 307 -0.83 -3.83 -12.35
CA ILE A 307 0.33 -3.87 -13.25
C ILE A 307 1.64 -4.00 -12.45
N GLN A 308 1.83 -3.15 -11.44
CA GLN A 308 3.08 -3.09 -10.67
C GLN A 308 3.34 -4.40 -9.89
N ALA A 309 2.29 -5.06 -9.40
CA ALA A 309 2.42 -6.33 -8.71
C ALA A 309 2.82 -7.46 -9.67
N LEU A 310 2.25 -7.50 -10.88
CA LEU A 310 2.64 -8.46 -11.93
C LEU A 310 4.09 -8.24 -12.38
N GLU A 311 4.48 -6.98 -12.64
CA GLU A 311 5.85 -6.65 -13.01
C GLU A 311 6.85 -7.03 -11.91
N THR A 312 6.52 -6.73 -10.65
CA THR A 312 7.38 -7.05 -9.50
C THR A 312 7.49 -8.56 -9.31
N ARG A 313 6.38 -9.30 -9.37
CA ARG A 313 6.36 -10.77 -9.20
C ARG A 313 7.10 -11.48 -10.34
N ALA A 314 6.88 -11.07 -11.58
CA ALA A 314 7.62 -11.59 -12.73
C ALA A 314 9.13 -11.38 -12.56
N ALA A 315 9.56 -10.18 -12.16
CA ALA A 315 10.98 -9.91 -11.91
C ALA A 315 11.56 -10.75 -10.77
N LEU A 316 10.80 -11.00 -9.68
CA LEU A 316 11.23 -11.87 -8.58
C LEU A 316 11.37 -13.33 -9.05
N LEU A 317 10.40 -13.83 -9.81
CA LEU A 317 10.44 -15.18 -10.36
C LEU A 317 11.60 -15.36 -11.35
N GLU A 318 11.91 -14.34 -12.15
CA GLU A 318 13.09 -14.32 -13.02
C GLU A 318 14.40 -14.38 -12.20
N THR A 319 14.51 -13.65 -11.08
CA THR A 319 15.71 -13.73 -10.20
C THR A 319 15.92 -15.12 -9.60
N VAL A 320 14.83 -15.85 -9.35
CA VAL A 320 14.85 -17.24 -8.85
C VAL A 320 14.95 -18.25 -10.01
N ARG A 321 15.00 -17.79 -11.27
CA ARG A 321 14.99 -18.62 -12.48
C ARG A 321 13.75 -19.52 -12.59
N CYS A 322 12.65 -19.13 -11.95
CA CYS A 322 11.34 -19.75 -12.14
C CYS A 322 10.68 -19.15 -13.39
N PHE A 323 11.26 -19.47 -14.55
CA PHE A 323 10.88 -18.88 -15.83
C PHE A 323 9.43 -19.17 -16.27
N PRO A 324 8.85 -20.38 -16.06
CA PRO A 324 7.46 -20.65 -16.44
C PRO A 324 6.46 -19.75 -15.70
N ASP A 325 6.61 -19.59 -14.39
CA ASP A 325 5.72 -18.76 -13.58
C ASP A 325 5.91 -17.27 -13.92
N SER A 326 7.16 -16.84 -14.16
CA SER A 326 7.44 -15.49 -14.65
C SER A 326 6.78 -15.24 -16.01
N LEU A 327 6.79 -16.22 -16.92
CA LEU A 327 6.20 -16.09 -18.24
C LEU A 327 4.69 -15.90 -18.14
N HIS A 328 4.03 -16.66 -17.27
CA HIS A 328 2.60 -16.53 -17.02
C HIS A 328 2.23 -15.10 -16.57
N ASP A 329 3.00 -14.49 -15.68
CA ASP A 329 2.77 -13.10 -15.24
C ASP A 329 2.97 -12.08 -16.36
N LEU A 330 4.00 -12.28 -17.18
CA LEU A 330 4.25 -11.41 -18.34
C LEU A 330 3.16 -11.54 -19.42
N GLU A 331 2.62 -12.74 -19.62
CA GLU A 331 1.50 -12.97 -20.53
C GLU A 331 0.20 -12.34 -20.01
N HIS A 332 -0.06 -12.44 -18.71
CA HIS A 332 -1.18 -11.75 -18.08
C HIS A 332 -1.05 -10.22 -18.21
N LEU A 333 0.15 -9.67 -17.99
CA LEU A 333 0.43 -8.26 -18.20
C LEU A 333 0.21 -7.83 -19.66
N LYS A 334 0.58 -8.68 -20.62
CA LYS A 334 0.36 -8.45 -22.05
C LYS A 334 -1.13 -8.37 -22.38
N LEU A 335 -1.94 -9.27 -21.82
CA LEU A 335 -3.39 -9.24 -21.97
C LEU A 335 -3.98 -7.95 -21.39
N LEU A 336 -3.50 -7.51 -20.22
CA LEU A 336 -3.96 -6.28 -19.59
C LEU A 336 -3.63 -5.04 -20.43
N TYR A 337 -2.40 -4.92 -20.95
CA TYR A 337 -2.05 -3.82 -21.85
C TYR A 337 -2.86 -3.85 -23.15
N ASN A 338 -3.10 -5.02 -23.73
CA ASN A 338 -3.95 -5.14 -24.91
C ASN A 338 -5.40 -4.74 -24.63
N ALA A 339 -5.95 -5.10 -23.46
CA ALA A 339 -7.29 -4.68 -23.05
C ALA A 339 -7.36 -3.14 -22.93
N ILE A 340 -6.36 -2.52 -22.29
CA ILE A 340 -6.31 -1.06 -22.16
C ILE A 340 -6.27 -0.35 -23.52
N LEU A 341 -5.50 -0.88 -24.48
CA LEU A 341 -5.42 -0.31 -25.82
C LEU A 341 -6.73 -0.47 -26.62
N ARG A 342 -7.47 -1.57 -26.39
CA ARG A 342 -8.78 -1.80 -27.01
C ARG A 342 -9.83 -0.85 -26.45
N ASP A 343 -9.90 -0.75 -25.13
CA ASP A 343 -10.95 -0.01 -24.43
C ASP A 343 -10.65 1.50 -24.36
N ARG A 344 -9.41 1.90 -24.67
CA ARG A 344 -8.88 3.27 -24.51
C ARG A 344 -9.07 3.82 -23.08
N LYS A 345 -9.20 2.92 -22.11
CA LYS A 345 -9.46 3.22 -20.70
C LYS A 345 -8.58 2.34 -19.83
N LEU A 346 -8.05 2.92 -18.76
CA LEU A 346 -7.27 2.18 -17.78
C LEU A 346 -8.19 1.28 -16.93
N PRO A 347 -7.70 0.15 -16.40
CA PRO A 347 -8.54 -0.81 -15.71
C PRO A 347 -8.98 -0.27 -14.34
N GLY A 348 -10.30 -0.20 -14.11
CA GLY A 348 -10.89 0.31 -12.88
C GLY A 348 -11.59 1.66 -13.06
N PRO A 349 -12.10 2.26 -11.97
CA PRO A 349 -12.80 3.55 -12.02
C PRO A 349 -11.90 4.68 -12.53
N ALA A 350 -12.49 5.70 -13.17
CA ALA A 350 -11.74 6.80 -13.80
C ALA A 350 -10.85 7.60 -12.82
N TRP A 351 -11.20 7.60 -11.54
CA TRP A 351 -10.47 8.27 -10.45
C TRP A 351 -9.42 7.38 -9.78
N LYS A 352 -9.29 6.11 -10.17
CA LYS A 352 -8.21 5.26 -9.68
C LYS A 352 -6.89 5.73 -10.29
N ARG A 353 -5.88 5.97 -9.45
CA ARG A 353 -4.54 6.33 -9.91
C ARG A 353 -3.85 5.11 -10.48
N HIS A 354 -3.37 5.21 -11.72
CA HIS A 354 -2.48 4.21 -12.31
C HIS A 354 -1.07 4.78 -12.38
N ASN A 355 -0.10 3.97 -11.99
CA ASN A 355 1.31 4.33 -12.09
C ASN A 355 1.84 4.34 -13.53
N VAL A 356 0.99 3.99 -14.51
CA VAL A 356 1.35 3.92 -15.95
C VAL A 356 0.45 4.87 -16.73
N LYS A 357 1.07 5.81 -17.45
CA LYS A 357 0.36 6.71 -18.37
C LYS A 357 -0.03 5.97 -19.65
N TYR A 358 -1.21 6.26 -20.19
CA TYR A 358 -1.70 5.60 -21.42
C TYR A 358 -0.69 5.69 -22.58
N ARG A 359 -0.03 6.84 -22.74
CA ARG A 359 0.97 7.09 -23.80
C ARG A 359 2.16 6.13 -23.75
N GLU A 360 2.50 5.60 -22.57
CA GLU A 360 3.63 4.69 -22.38
C GLU A 360 3.31 3.23 -22.72
N ILE A 361 2.02 2.87 -22.81
CA ILE A 361 1.56 1.48 -22.93
C ILE A 361 2.09 0.80 -24.21
N PRO A 362 2.04 1.41 -25.40
CA PRO A 362 2.60 0.78 -26.61
C PRO A 362 4.11 0.47 -26.47
N GLY A 363 4.89 1.39 -25.88
CA GLY A 363 6.31 1.19 -25.63
C GLY A 363 6.58 0.07 -24.63
N ARG A 364 5.84 0.04 -23.51
CA ARG A 364 5.88 -1.02 -22.50
C ARG A 364 5.52 -2.38 -23.11
N LEU A 365 4.51 -2.43 -23.98
CA LEU A 365 4.08 -3.65 -24.67
C LEU A 365 5.16 -4.19 -25.63
N CYS A 366 5.89 -3.31 -26.31
CA CYS A 366 7.03 -3.71 -27.14
C CYS A 366 8.13 -4.35 -26.30
N VAL A 367 8.57 -3.67 -25.24
CA VAL A 367 9.57 -4.20 -24.29
C VAL A 367 9.10 -5.53 -23.71
N LEU A 368 7.85 -5.62 -23.28
CA LEU A 368 7.24 -6.84 -22.75
C LEU A 368 7.30 -7.97 -23.77
N THR A 369 6.92 -7.72 -25.03
CA THR A 369 6.92 -8.73 -26.08
C THR A 369 8.33 -9.27 -26.35
N THR A 370 9.36 -8.40 -26.34
CA THR A 370 10.75 -8.86 -26.48
C THR A 370 11.19 -9.71 -25.28
N LYS A 371 10.82 -9.34 -24.05
CA LYS A 371 11.10 -10.12 -22.84
C LYS A 371 10.41 -11.48 -22.88
N THR A 372 9.13 -11.51 -23.24
CA THR A 372 8.36 -12.76 -23.39
C THR A 372 9.00 -13.70 -24.40
N LYS A 373 9.48 -13.19 -25.56
CA LYS A 373 10.20 -14.00 -26.55
C LYS A 373 11.50 -14.59 -25.99
N LYS A 374 12.36 -13.75 -25.41
CA LYS A 374 13.61 -14.20 -24.76
C LYS A 374 13.38 -15.25 -23.69
N LEU A 375 12.32 -15.10 -22.90
CA LEU A 375 11.98 -16.04 -21.84
C LEU A 375 11.47 -17.37 -22.42
N LYS A 376 10.67 -17.33 -23.49
CA LYS A 376 10.25 -18.54 -24.23
C LYS A 376 11.43 -19.28 -24.84
N GLU A 377 12.40 -18.57 -25.40
CA GLU A 377 13.65 -19.16 -25.92
C GLU A 377 14.45 -19.86 -24.80
N LYS A 378 14.63 -19.22 -23.64
CA LYS A 378 15.29 -19.85 -22.48
C LYS A 378 14.57 -21.12 -22.00
N ILE A 379 13.23 -21.10 -22.01
CA ILE A 379 12.42 -22.27 -21.66
C ILE A 379 12.60 -23.38 -22.70
N ALA A 380 12.60 -23.05 -23.99
CA ALA A 380 12.83 -24.00 -25.08
C ALA A 380 14.23 -24.62 -25.04
N ASN A 381 15.23 -23.86 -24.58
CA ASN A 381 16.60 -24.34 -24.36
C ASN A 381 16.74 -25.28 -23.15
N GLY A 382 15.66 -25.59 -22.43
CA GLY A 382 15.67 -26.54 -21.31
C GLY A 382 16.09 -25.95 -19.96
N GLU A 383 16.18 -24.62 -19.81
CA GLU A 383 16.56 -23.98 -18.54
C GLU A 383 15.48 -24.05 -17.43
N THR A 384 14.42 -24.83 -17.62
CA THR A 384 13.27 -24.92 -16.70
C THR A 384 13.58 -25.61 -15.37
N GLY A 385 14.62 -26.45 -15.32
CA GLY A 385 15.00 -27.20 -14.12
C GLY A 385 15.91 -26.45 -13.13
N ASN A 386 16.53 -25.33 -13.54
CA ASN A 386 17.59 -24.67 -12.78
C ASN A 386 17.07 -23.51 -11.92
N VAL A 387 16.09 -23.80 -11.06
CA VAL A 387 15.52 -22.80 -10.13
C VAL A 387 16.49 -22.56 -8.97
N ASP A 388 16.80 -21.30 -8.66
CA ASP A 388 17.66 -20.94 -7.53
C ASP A 388 16.90 -21.02 -6.20
N TYR A 389 16.80 -22.25 -5.68
CA TYR A 389 16.14 -22.53 -4.42
C TYR A 389 16.86 -21.92 -3.20
N TYR A 390 18.17 -21.70 -3.28
CA TYR A 390 18.94 -21.03 -2.23
C TYR A 390 18.49 -19.57 -2.09
N GLY A 391 18.39 -18.85 -3.22
CA GLY A 391 17.87 -17.49 -3.26
C GLY A 391 16.39 -17.38 -2.86
N LEU A 392 15.57 -18.37 -3.24
CA LEU A 392 14.16 -18.42 -2.85
C LEU A 392 13.99 -18.56 -1.33
N ILE A 393 14.69 -19.52 -0.71
CA ILE A 393 14.59 -19.80 0.73
C ILE A 393 15.35 -18.74 1.55
N GLY A 394 16.34 -18.08 0.96
CA GLY A 394 17.18 -17.08 1.61
C GLY A 394 18.34 -17.69 2.40
N VAL A 395 18.86 -18.83 1.95
CA VAL A 395 20.01 -19.52 2.55
C VAL A 395 21.25 -19.42 1.64
N ARG A 396 22.44 -19.42 2.25
CA ARG A 396 23.70 -19.41 1.50
C ARG A 396 23.96 -20.78 0.84
N ARG A 397 24.71 -20.79 -0.26
CA ARG A 397 25.20 -22.04 -0.88
C ARG A 397 26.18 -22.73 0.08
N GLY A 398 26.06 -24.04 0.23
CA GLY A 398 26.81 -24.81 1.24
C GLY A 398 26.32 -24.63 2.68
N CYS A 399 25.04 -24.25 2.88
CA CYS A 399 24.45 -24.14 4.22
C CYS A 399 24.38 -25.49 4.93
N THR A 400 24.39 -25.44 6.26
CA THR A 400 24.22 -26.66 7.07
C THR A 400 22.76 -27.15 7.01
N ARG A 401 22.55 -28.46 7.17
CA ARG A 401 21.20 -29.04 7.21
C ARG A 401 20.31 -28.37 8.26
N SER A 402 20.85 -28.00 9.42
CA SER A 402 20.10 -27.34 10.49
C SER A 402 19.71 -25.89 10.16
N GLU A 403 20.51 -25.16 9.39
CA GLU A 403 20.14 -23.83 8.88
C GLU A 403 19.00 -23.93 7.87
N LEU A 404 19.08 -24.89 6.94
CA LEU A 404 18.04 -25.15 5.96
C LEU A 404 16.71 -25.53 6.64
N ASP A 405 16.74 -26.48 7.59
CA ASP A 405 15.55 -26.96 8.30
C ASP A 405 14.87 -25.80 9.07
N ARG A 406 15.64 -24.92 9.71
CA ARG A 406 15.12 -23.74 10.40
C ARG A 406 14.49 -22.74 9.43
N ALA A 407 15.16 -22.41 8.33
CA ALA A 407 14.64 -21.47 7.33
C ALA A 407 13.35 -21.99 6.70
N HIS A 408 13.33 -23.29 6.33
CA HIS A 408 12.17 -23.95 5.79
C HIS A 408 10.98 -23.94 6.77
N LEU A 409 11.21 -24.27 8.04
CA LEU A 409 10.17 -24.27 9.06
C LEU A 409 9.54 -22.88 9.22
N LEU A 410 10.35 -21.82 9.27
CA LEU A 410 9.87 -20.44 9.38
C LEU A 410 9.00 -20.04 8.19
N LEU A 411 9.44 -20.35 6.96
CA LEU A 411 8.67 -20.07 5.76
C LEU A 411 7.35 -20.84 5.73
N CYS A 412 7.37 -22.13 6.10
CA CYS A 412 6.17 -22.95 6.13
C CYS A 412 5.17 -22.45 7.17
N LEU A 413 5.63 -22.04 8.36
CA LEU A 413 4.74 -21.47 9.40
C LEU A 413 4.11 -20.14 8.97
N ARG A 414 4.83 -19.32 8.18
CA ARG A 414 4.35 -18.04 7.66
C ARG A 414 3.37 -18.20 6.49
N TYR A 415 3.67 -19.09 5.57
CA TYR A 415 2.97 -19.21 4.29
C TYR A 415 2.09 -20.46 4.18
N LYS A 416 1.61 -20.99 5.32
CA LYS A 416 0.57 -22.03 5.29
C LYS A 416 -0.66 -21.52 4.52
N PRO A 417 -1.23 -22.32 3.60
CA PRO A 417 -2.38 -21.90 2.81
C PRO A 417 -3.59 -21.54 3.69
N ASP A 418 -3.75 -22.19 4.84
CA ASP A 418 -4.85 -21.92 5.78
C ASP A 418 -4.78 -20.50 6.37
N ARG A 419 -3.57 -19.96 6.56
CA ARG A 419 -3.34 -18.62 7.09
C ARG A 419 -3.34 -17.54 6.01
N ALA A 420 -3.37 -17.93 4.74
CA ALA A 420 -3.29 -17.01 3.62
C ALA A 420 -4.47 -16.04 3.57
N SER A 421 -5.63 -16.41 4.13
CA SER A 421 -6.82 -15.57 4.17
C SER A 421 -6.85 -14.57 5.35
N SER A 422 -5.95 -14.69 6.32
CA SER A 422 -5.99 -13.90 7.57
C SER A 422 -5.77 -12.38 7.41
N PHE A 423 -5.38 -11.91 6.23
CA PHE A 423 -5.27 -10.48 5.94
C PHE A 423 -6.60 -9.87 5.48
N ILE A 424 -7.56 -10.70 5.06
CA ILE A 424 -8.88 -10.28 4.56
C ILE A 424 -9.68 -9.64 5.70
N ASP A 425 -9.58 -10.18 6.92
CA ASP A 425 -10.26 -9.63 8.11
C ASP A 425 -9.80 -8.20 8.46
N ARG A 426 -8.64 -7.78 7.95
CA ARG A 426 -8.03 -6.45 8.15
C ARG A 426 -8.29 -5.51 6.98
N CYS A 427 -9.00 -5.97 5.96
CA CYS A 427 -9.27 -5.24 4.73
C CYS A 427 -10.73 -4.76 4.71
N GLU A 428 -10.91 -3.47 4.49
CA GLU A 428 -12.24 -2.90 4.23
C GLU A 428 -12.56 -3.04 2.75
N PHE A 429 -13.51 -3.92 2.43
CA PHE A 429 -14.00 -4.15 1.07
C PHE A 429 -15.14 -3.19 0.73
N THR A 430 -15.13 -2.69 -0.51
CA THR A 430 -16.23 -1.88 -1.06
C THR A 430 -17.46 -2.75 -1.36
N ASP A 431 -17.23 -3.95 -1.89
CA ASP A 431 -18.27 -4.88 -2.34
C ASP A 431 -18.16 -6.21 -1.58
N LEU A 432 -19.25 -6.64 -0.92
CA LEU A 432 -19.26 -7.85 -0.09
C LEU A 432 -19.11 -9.14 -0.92
N ASN A 433 -19.59 -9.14 -2.17
CA ASN A 433 -19.55 -10.30 -3.06
C ASN A 433 -18.13 -10.68 -3.50
N ASP A 434 -17.17 -9.75 -3.39
CA ASP A 434 -15.79 -9.98 -3.83
C ASP A 434 -14.94 -10.73 -2.78
N VAL A 435 -15.37 -10.76 -1.51
CA VAL A 435 -14.56 -11.26 -0.40
C VAL A 435 -14.21 -12.74 -0.55
N ASP A 436 -15.17 -13.57 -0.95
CA ASP A 436 -14.93 -15.01 -1.14
C ASP A 436 -14.02 -15.26 -2.34
N SER A 437 -14.19 -14.53 -3.45
CA SER A 437 -13.30 -14.60 -4.61
C SER A 437 -11.84 -14.21 -4.26
N VAL A 438 -11.67 -13.21 -3.40
CA VAL A 438 -10.37 -12.76 -2.89
C VAL A 438 -9.76 -13.85 -2.01
N ARG A 439 -10.58 -14.49 -1.16
CA ARG A 439 -10.17 -15.59 -0.28
C ARG A 439 -9.63 -16.77 -1.09
N ASP A 440 -10.33 -17.16 -2.15
CA ASP A 440 -9.93 -18.30 -2.98
C ASP A 440 -8.67 -17.99 -3.78
N ARG A 441 -8.56 -16.79 -4.37
CA ARG A 441 -7.33 -16.34 -5.05
C ARG A 441 -6.13 -16.28 -4.10
N ALA A 442 -6.31 -15.81 -2.88
CA ALA A 442 -5.27 -15.80 -1.85
C ALA A 442 -4.82 -17.22 -1.47
N LYS A 443 -5.76 -18.14 -1.25
CA LYS A 443 -5.45 -19.55 -0.94
C LYS A 443 -4.70 -20.22 -2.10
N MET A 444 -5.18 -20.10 -3.33
CA MET A 444 -4.53 -20.69 -4.50
C MET A 444 -3.10 -20.17 -4.69
N SER A 445 -2.91 -18.85 -4.69
CA SER A 445 -1.58 -18.25 -4.88
C SER A 445 -0.61 -18.59 -3.74
N SER A 446 -1.10 -18.66 -2.50
CA SER A 446 -0.29 -19.12 -1.36
C SER A 446 0.11 -20.60 -1.46
N LEU A 447 -0.78 -21.45 -1.98
CA LEU A 447 -0.52 -22.87 -2.18
C LEU A 447 0.59 -23.09 -3.22
N LEU A 448 0.58 -22.30 -4.31
CA LEU A 448 1.63 -22.33 -5.33
C LEU A 448 3.00 -21.96 -4.74
N LEU A 449 3.06 -20.87 -3.97
CA LEU A 449 4.28 -20.47 -3.28
C LEU A 449 4.74 -21.52 -2.26
N TYR A 450 3.81 -22.08 -1.49
CA TYR A 450 4.10 -23.14 -0.52
C TYR A 450 4.71 -24.37 -1.20
N ARG A 451 4.13 -24.84 -2.31
CA ARG A 451 4.66 -25.96 -3.11
C ARG A 451 6.04 -25.65 -3.67
N LEU A 452 6.28 -24.43 -4.14
CA LEU A 452 7.59 -24.00 -4.65
C LEU A 452 8.65 -24.04 -3.55
N ILE A 453 8.32 -23.59 -2.34
CA ILE A 453 9.20 -23.66 -1.16
C ILE A 453 9.48 -25.12 -0.76
N GLN A 454 8.46 -25.98 -0.77
CA GLN A 454 8.61 -27.42 -0.47
C GLN A 454 9.54 -28.11 -1.47
N LYS A 455 9.32 -27.86 -2.77
CA LYS A 455 10.20 -28.38 -3.83
C LYS A 455 11.64 -27.91 -3.65
N GLY A 456 11.82 -26.64 -3.32
CA GLY A 456 13.15 -26.07 -3.08
C GLY A 456 13.85 -26.66 -1.88
N TYR A 457 13.14 -26.90 -0.79
CA TYR A 457 13.70 -27.54 0.39
C TYR A 457 14.19 -28.96 0.09
N SER A 458 13.36 -29.78 -0.58
CA SER A 458 13.76 -31.15 -0.95
C SER A 458 14.98 -31.17 -1.88
N ALA A 459 15.03 -30.26 -2.86
CA ALA A 459 16.15 -30.16 -3.80
C ALA A 459 17.46 -29.74 -3.09
N VAL A 460 17.42 -28.68 -2.27
CA VAL A 460 18.61 -28.21 -1.54
C VAL A 460 19.06 -29.26 -0.52
N LYS A 461 18.13 -29.93 0.15
CA LYS A 461 18.46 -31.00 1.10
C LYS A 461 19.16 -32.18 0.43
N ALA A 462 18.75 -32.58 -0.77
CA ALA A 462 19.43 -33.62 -1.54
C ALA A 462 20.87 -33.23 -1.84
N ILE A 463 21.10 -31.99 -2.31
CA ILE A 463 22.44 -31.46 -2.60
C ILE A 463 23.32 -31.47 -1.34
N ILE A 464 22.81 -31.04 -0.19
CA ILE A 464 23.57 -31.05 1.07
C ILE A 464 23.97 -32.48 1.48
N VAL A 465 23.08 -33.46 1.29
CA VAL A 465 23.37 -34.86 1.60
C VAL A 465 24.46 -35.40 0.67
N GLU A 466 24.37 -35.13 -0.63
CA GLU A 466 25.39 -35.52 -1.61
C GLU A 466 26.75 -34.89 -1.32
N GLU A 467 26.78 -33.59 -0.97
CA GLU A 467 28.00 -32.88 -0.58
C GLU A 467 28.60 -33.44 0.72
N ALA A 468 27.78 -33.80 1.70
CA ALA A 468 28.23 -34.40 2.95
C ALA A 468 28.83 -35.80 2.73
N GLU A 469 28.19 -36.64 1.91
CA GLU A 469 28.71 -37.96 1.54
C GLU A 469 30.02 -37.85 0.75
N ALA A 470 30.12 -36.90 -0.18
CA ALA A 470 31.35 -36.64 -0.91
C ALA A 470 32.48 -36.17 0.02
N ALA A 471 32.18 -35.33 1.01
CA ALA A 471 33.14 -34.90 2.02
C ALA A 471 33.59 -36.06 2.92
N GLU A 472 32.69 -36.97 3.32
CA GLU A 472 33.07 -38.17 4.06
C GLU A 472 33.97 -39.10 3.25
N LYS A 473 33.64 -39.35 1.97
CA LYS A 473 34.48 -40.15 1.07
C LYS A 473 35.89 -39.54 0.93
N ARG A 474 35.99 -38.22 0.78
CA ARG A 474 37.29 -37.51 0.76
C ARG A 474 38.07 -37.68 2.05
N LYS A 475 37.41 -37.59 3.21
CA LYS A 475 38.06 -37.83 4.52
C LYS A 475 38.55 -39.27 4.67
N ARG A 476 37.77 -40.27 4.23
CA ARG A 476 38.18 -41.69 4.24
C ARG A 476 39.39 -41.93 3.34
N ASN A 477 39.40 -41.35 2.13
CA ASN A 477 40.53 -41.47 1.21
C ASN A 477 41.78 -40.76 1.75
N ALA A 478 41.63 -39.60 2.40
CA ALA A 478 42.75 -38.89 3.04
C ALA A 478 43.30 -39.65 4.26
N ALA A 479 42.45 -40.27 5.07
CA ALA A 479 42.86 -41.11 6.19
C ALA A 479 43.57 -42.39 5.71
N ALA A 480 43.11 -43.01 4.62
CA ALA A 480 43.78 -44.14 4.00
C ALA A 480 45.16 -43.77 3.42
N ALA A 481 45.30 -42.57 2.87
CA ALA A 481 46.59 -42.06 2.36
C ALA A 481 47.59 -41.67 3.46
N GLN A 482 47.11 -41.40 4.68
CA GLN A 482 47.95 -41.08 5.85
C GLN A 482 48.23 -42.30 6.75
N ALA A 483 47.74 -43.49 6.40
CA ALA A 483 48.10 -44.72 7.10
C ALA A 483 49.58 -45.07 6.82
N PRO A 484 50.44 -45.20 7.86
CA PRO A 484 51.83 -45.56 7.65
C PRO A 484 51.91 -47.02 7.16
N MET A 485 52.63 -47.23 6.05
CA MET A 485 53.09 -48.55 5.62
C MET A 485 54.00 -49.13 6.70
N HIS A 486 53.44 -49.93 7.60
CA HIS A 486 54.23 -50.69 8.57
C HIS A 486 54.83 -51.90 7.83
N ASN A 487 55.98 -51.70 7.18
CA ASN A 487 56.79 -52.81 6.68
C ASN A 487 57.47 -53.51 7.86
N PHE A 488 57.42 -54.85 7.79
CA PHE A 488 58.07 -55.80 8.68
C PHE A 488 59.58 -55.58 8.76
N GLU A 489 60.13 -55.51 9.97
CA GLU A 489 61.43 -56.08 10.29
C GLU A 489 61.35 -56.71 11.70
N GLU A 490 61.58 -58.03 11.75
CA GLU A 490 61.74 -58.82 12.97
C GLU A 490 62.97 -58.33 13.76
N ARG A 491 62.79 -57.92 15.02
CA ARG A 491 63.86 -58.02 16.03
C ARG A 491 63.29 -58.47 17.39
N LYS A 492 63.93 -59.52 17.93
CA LYS A 492 63.69 -60.21 19.21
C LYS A 492 63.86 -59.29 20.45
N PRO A 493 63.33 -59.68 21.62
CA PRO A 493 63.11 -58.80 22.76
C PRO A 493 64.35 -58.68 23.66
N VAL A 494 64.55 -57.51 24.25
CA VAL A 494 65.33 -57.35 25.48
C VAL A 494 64.52 -56.50 26.44
N GLU A 495 64.13 -57.13 27.54
CA GLU A 495 63.59 -56.50 28.73
C GLU A 495 64.59 -55.49 29.30
N LYS A 496 64.10 -54.32 29.72
CA LYS A 496 64.28 -53.87 31.11
C LYS A 496 63.39 -52.68 31.45
N SER A 497 62.75 -52.87 32.59
CA SER A 497 61.96 -51.97 33.42
C SER A 497 62.61 -50.61 33.70
N GLY A 498 61.81 -49.56 33.79
CA GLY A 498 62.27 -48.28 34.32
C GLY A 498 61.22 -47.17 34.29
N LEU A 499 60.26 -47.27 35.21
CA LEU A 499 59.28 -46.22 35.56
C LEU A 499 60.00 -44.91 35.96
N VAL A 500 59.48 -43.75 35.52
CA VAL A 500 59.13 -42.54 36.32
C VAL A 500 59.08 -41.26 35.46
N LYS A 501 57.84 -40.81 35.23
CA LYS A 501 57.25 -39.46 35.34
C LYS A 501 58.02 -38.18 34.95
N ARG A 502 57.39 -37.52 33.97
CA ARG A 502 56.82 -36.13 33.95
C ARG A 502 57.74 -34.90 33.86
N THR A 503 57.20 -33.98 33.03
CA THR A 503 57.32 -32.51 33.02
C THR A 503 58.67 -31.96 32.59
N GLY A 504 58.77 -30.93 31.76
CA GLY A 504 57.80 -30.02 31.18
C GLY A 504 58.57 -29.03 30.28
N PHE A 505 57.86 -28.43 29.34
CA PHE A 505 58.37 -27.40 28.44
C PHE A 505 58.74 -26.11 29.19
N ALA A 506 59.86 -25.49 28.77
CA ALA A 506 60.08 -24.04 28.71
C ALA A 506 61.21 -23.82 27.69
N GLU A 507 60.90 -23.34 26.48
CA GLU A 507 60.84 -21.91 26.12
C GLU A 507 62.25 -21.34 25.87
N LEU A 508 62.56 -20.95 24.62
CA LEU A 508 63.06 -19.62 24.28
C LEU A 508 63.34 -19.45 22.76
N LYS A 509 62.61 -18.49 22.17
CA LYS A 509 63.05 -17.36 21.33
C LYS A 509 64.04 -17.59 20.17
N SER A 510 63.64 -17.12 18.98
CA SER A 510 64.21 -15.92 18.30
C SER A 510 63.56 -15.79 16.90
N VAL A 511 62.82 -14.72 16.58
CA VAL A 511 63.20 -13.35 16.17
C VAL A 511 63.28 -13.21 14.63
N GLU A 512 62.39 -12.35 14.11
CA GLU A 512 62.46 -11.38 12.99
C GLU A 512 63.10 -11.79 11.63
N LYS A 513 62.75 -11.27 10.44
CA LYS A 513 62.40 -9.90 10.04
C LYS A 513 62.03 -9.85 8.54
N THR A 514 61.09 -8.96 8.20
CA THR A 514 61.00 -8.09 6.98
C THR A 514 61.05 -8.66 5.55
N LYS A 515 60.10 -8.25 4.69
CA LYS A 515 60.31 -7.22 3.62
C LYS A 515 59.05 -6.90 2.79
N ILE A 516 59.09 -5.70 2.23
CA ILE A 516 58.10 -4.91 1.47
C ILE A 516 58.21 -5.21 -0.04
N SER A 517 57.09 -5.16 -0.80
CA SER A 517 57.08 -4.64 -2.18
C SER A 517 55.67 -4.30 -2.68
N ASP A 518 55.54 -3.09 -3.23
CA ASP A 518 54.39 -2.48 -3.92
C ASP A 518 54.21 -3.00 -5.36
N SER A 519 52.95 -3.14 -5.84
CA SER A 519 52.55 -2.84 -7.23
C SER A 519 51.01 -2.82 -7.45
N THR A 520 50.44 -1.62 -7.52
CA THR A 520 49.50 -1.04 -8.52
C THR A 520 48.36 -1.87 -9.19
N GLN A 521 47.10 -1.60 -8.76
CA GLN A 521 45.77 -1.60 -9.46
C GLN A 521 45.09 -2.94 -9.89
N PRO A 522 43.72 -3.02 -10.06
CA PRO A 522 42.58 -2.27 -9.51
C PRO A 522 41.64 -3.16 -8.63
N LYS A 523 40.89 -2.57 -7.69
CA LYS A 523 39.98 -3.29 -6.76
C LYS A 523 38.72 -3.84 -7.43
N PRO A 524 38.38 -5.15 -7.28
CA PRO A 524 37.05 -5.66 -7.54
C PRO A 524 36.11 -5.42 -6.35
N VAL A 525 34.83 -5.31 -6.70
CA VAL A 525 33.64 -5.06 -5.88
C VAL A 525 33.61 -5.90 -4.58
N ASN A 526 33.37 -5.22 -3.45
CA ASN A 526 33.14 -5.85 -2.14
C ASN A 526 32.01 -6.90 -2.19
N SER A 527 32.38 -8.18 -2.15
CA SER A 527 31.47 -9.33 -2.04
C SER A 527 30.98 -9.63 -0.62
N ASN A 528 31.35 -8.80 0.37
CA ASN A 528 31.06 -9.04 1.79
C ASN A 528 29.74 -8.43 2.30
N ALA A 529 28.88 -7.90 1.42
CA ALA A 529 27.58 -7.34 1.81
C ALA A 529 26.56 -8.42 2.28
N TYR A 530 26.85 -9.70 2.07
CA TYR A 530 25.99 -10.81 2.54
C TYR A 530 26.21 -11.19 4.01
N GLN A 531 27.11 -10.52 4.71
CA GLN A 531 27.43 -10.86 6.09
C GLN A 531 26.65 -9.98 7.07
N GLY A 532 25.53 -10.51 7.55
CA GLY A 532 25.20 -10.35 8.97
C GLY A 532 24.11 -9.35 9.36
N VAL A 533 23.01 -9.23 8.60
CA VAL A 533 21.78 -8.65 9.20
C VAL A 533 21.12 -9.67 10.14
N PHE A 534 21.08 -10.95 9.73
CA PHE A 534 20.49 -12.04 10.53
C PHE A 534 21.22 -12.31 11.86
N CYS A 535 22.55 -12.24 11.89
CA CYS A 535 23.32 -12.44 13.12
C CYS A 535 23.21 -11.24 14.08
N ARG A 536 23.02 -10.02 13.54
CA ARG A 536 22.83 -8.80 14.35
C ARG A 536 21.47 -8.80 15.04
N ASP A 537 20.44 -9.31 14.38
CA ASP A 537 19.09 -9.42 14.93
C ASP A 537 19.01 -10.49 16.04
N LEU A 538 19.74 -11.60 15.91
CA LEU A 538 19.89 -12.60 16.98
C LEU A 538 20.62 -12.05 18.22
N ALA A 539 21.66 -11.25 18.02
CA ALA A 539 22.36 -10.56 19.12
C ALA A 539 21.46 -9.49 19.79
N ALA A 540 20.65 -8.77 19.00
CA ALA A 540 19.68 -7.81 19.52
C ALA A 540 18.54 -8.49 20.32
N VAL A 541 18.07 -9.65 19.87
CA VAL A 541 17.09 -10.48 20.60
C VAL A 541 17.70 -11.04 21.89
N GLY A 542 18.96 -11.48 21.87
CA GLY A 542 19.69 -11.89 23.07
C GLY A 542 19.85 -10.77 24.10
N ASN A 543 20.12 -9.54 23.64
CA ASN A 543 20.24 -8.34 24.48
C ASN A 543 18.88 -7.82 25.01
N LEU A 544 17.78 -8.09 24.28
CA LEU A 544 16.42 -7.76 24.73
C LEU A 544 15.90 -8.74 25.78
N LEU A 545 16.26 -10.02 25.67
CA LEU A 545 15.92 -11.05 26.65
C LEU A 545 16.66 -10.87 27.98
N THR A 546 17.90 -10.39 27.95
CA THR A 546 18.67 -10.02 29.15
C THR A 546 18.13 -8.78 29.86
N ARG A 547 17.49 -7.86 29.13
CA ARG A 547 16.84 -6.67 29.70
C ARG A 547 15.45 -6.93 30.31
N ALA A 548 14.85 -8.09 30.04
CA ALA A 548 13.49 -8.44 30.46
C ALA A 548 13.42 -9.30 31.74
N GLY A 549 14.45 -9.26 32.59
CA GLY A 549 14.37 -9.79 33.97
C GLY A 549 14.61 -11.30 34.16
N PHE A 550 15.04 -12.03 33.12
CA PHE A 550 15.49 -13.41 33.27
C PHE A 550 17.00 -13.45 33.60
N ASN A 551 17.34 -13.44 34.88
CA ASN A 551 18.71 -13.38 35.41
C ASN A 551 19.52 -14.68 35.29
N HIS A 552 19.40 -15.45 34.21
CA HIS A 552 20.29 -16.58 33.93
C HIS A 552 20.99 -16.42 32.58
N PRO A 553 22.32 -16.20 32.56
CA PRO A 553 23.07 -16.18 31.31
C PRO A 553 23.08 -17.59 30.73
N ILE A 554 22.49 -17.77 29.54
CA ILE A 554 22.67 -18.99 28.77
C ILE A 554 24.11 -18.96 28.22
N PRO A 555 25.02 -19.87 28.62
CA PRO A 555 26.39 -19.85 28.15
C PRO A 555 26.43 -20.36 26.71
N VAL A 556 26.41 -19.44 25.74
CA VAL A 556 26.77 -19.76 24.36
C VAL A 556 28.29 -19.77 24.31
N LYS A 557 28.90 -20.96 24.32
CA LYS A 557 30.35 -21.10 24.12
C LYS A 557 30.71 -20.62 22.71
N PHE A 558 31.37 -19.48 22.63
CA PHE A 558 32.03 -18.98 21.43
C PHE A 558 33.39 -19.68 21.25
N GLU A 559 33.37 -20.98 20.97
CA GLU A 559 34.55 -21.73 20.55
C GLU A 559 34.32 -22.24 19.13
N ALA A 560 34.62 -21.39 18.14
CA ALA A 560 35.05 -21.73 16.76
C ALA A 560 34.70 -20.58 15.80
N LEU A 561 35.44 -19.47 15.88
CA LEU A 561 35.59 -18.53 14.77
C LEU A 561 37.05 -18.04 14.71
N THR A 562 37.95 -18.98 14.42
CA THR A 562 39.22 -18.71 13.74
C THR A 562 39.33 -19.70 12.58
N CYS A 563 39.76 -19.17 11.44
CA CYS A 563 39.82 -19.73 10.08
C CYS A 563 38.57 -19.51 9.24
#